data_AF-A0A0N0RHM0-F1
#
_entry.id   AF-A0A0N0RHM0-F1
#
_cell.length_a   1.000
_cell.length_b   1.000
_cell.length_c   1.000
_cell.angle_alpha   90.00
_cell.angle_beta   90.00
_cell.angle_gamma   90.00
#
_symmetry.space_group_name_H-M   'P 1'
#
loop_
_entity.id
_entity.type
_entity.pdbx_description
1 polymer ?
#
loop_
_entity_poly.entity_id
_entity_poly.type
_entity_poly.pdbx_seq_one_letter_code
_entity_poly.pdbx_strand_id
1 'polypeptide(L)' 'MISSRRSIVLEGIENCKSATAKAIHARDSTTDPVIRELAEAVRFLSFGAQQIGLGIADEGRVDDLPFT' A
#
# COMPACT_ATOMS: atom_id res chain seq x y z
N MET A 1 19.39 -4.63 -14.00
CA MET A 1 19.45 -3.70 -12.86
C MET A 1 18.65 -4.34 -11.74
N ILE A 2 19.27 -4.81 -10.67
CA ILE A 2 18.53 -5.33 -9.50
C ILE A 2 18.04 -4.09 -8.75
N SER A 3 16.73 -3.85 -8.73
CA SER A 3 16.16 -2.72 -7.99
C SER A 3 16.47 -2.89 -6.50
N SER A 4 16.81 -1.79 -5.82
CA SER A 4 17.05 -1.84 -4.38
C SER A 4 15.76 -2.26 -3.66
N ARG A 5 15.88 -2.95 -2.51
CA ARG A 5 14.70 -3.34 -1.70
C ARG A 5 13.79 -2.14 -1.42
N ARG A 6 14.37 -0.96 -1.14
CA ARG A 6 13.64 0.30 -0.98
C ARG A 6 12.83 0.67 -2.23
N SER A 7 13.43 0.57 -3.42
CA SER A 7 12.73 0.86 -4.69
C SER A 7 11.53 -0.07 -4.92
N ILE A 8 11.67 -1.36 -4.61
CA ILE A 8 10.59 -2.35 -4.72
C ILE A 8 9.44 -2.01 -3.76
N VAL A 9 9.77 -1.63 -2.52
CA VAL A 9 8.76 -1.24 -1.52
C VAL A 9 8.01 0.02 -1.96
N LEU A 10 8.73 1.06 -2.43
CA LEU A 10 8.10 2.29 -2.91
C LEU A 10 7.18 2.04 -4.12
N GLU A 11 7.62 1.21 -5.07
CA GLU A 11 6.78 0.80 -6.20
C GLU A 11 5.52 0.03 -5.74
N GLY A 12 5.68 -0.87 -4.77
CA GLY A 12 4.56 -1.58 -4.15
C GLY A 12 3.54 -0.63 -3.50
N ILE A 13 4.01 0.41 -2.81
CA ILE A 13 3.15 1.45 -2.21
C ILE A 13 2.35 2.17 -3.30
N GLU A 14 2.97 2.60 -4.39
CA GLU A 14 2.28 3.29 -5.49
C GLU A 14 1.24 2.39 -6.17
N ASN A 15 1.56 1.11 -6.37
CA ASN A 15 0.61 0.13 -6.89
C ASN A 15 -0.60 -0.02 -5.95
N CYS A 16 -0.38 -0.07 -4.64
CA CYS A 16 -1.45 -0.18 -3.65
C CYS A 16 -2.29 1.11 -3.54
N LYS A 17 -1.69 2.30 -3.73
CA LYS A 17 -2.43 3.57 -3.84
C LYS A 17 -3.38 3.54 -5.04
N SER A 18 -2.89 3.10 -6.19
CA SER A 18 -3.69 2.94 -7.41
C SER A 18 -4.84 1.94 -7.20
N ALA A 19 -4.56 0.79 -6.56
CA ALA A 19 -5.60 -0.21 -6.22
C ALA A 19 -6.67 0.37 -5.28
N THR A 20 -6.26 1.15 -4.28
CA THR A 20 -7.18 1.83 -3.35
C THR A 20 -8.11 2.79 -4.09
N ALA A 21 -7.58 3.61 -4.99
CA ALA A 21 -8.38 4.54 -5.79
C ALA A 21 -9.38 3.80 -6.70
N LYS A 22 -8.94 2.73 -7.35
CA LYS A 22 -9.82 1.87 -8.18
C LYS A 22 -10.92 1.21 -7.35
N ALA A 23 -10.60 0.72 -6.16
CA ALA A 23 -11.56 0.11 -5.26
C ALA A 23 -12.62 1.11 -4.77
N ILE A 24 -12.22 2.33 -4.42
CA ILE A 24 -13.17 3.41 -4.07
C ILE A 24 -14.11 3.69 -5.25
N HIS A 25 -13.55 3.85 -6.45
CA HIS A 25 -14.36 4.10 -7.65
C HIS A 25 -15.34 2.95 -7.95
N ALA A 26 -14.90 1.70 -7.83
CA ALA A 26 -15.73 0.51 -8.04
C ALA A 26 -16.88 0.42 -7.01
N ARG A 27 -16.58 0.70 -5.73
CA ARG A 27 -17.58 0.76 -4.65
C ARG A 27 -18.64 1.82 -4.93
N ASP A 28 -18.22 3.00 -5.37
CA ASP A 28 -19.11 4.15 -5.57
C ASP A 28 -19.93 4.04 -6.87
N SER A 29 -19.43 3.31 -7.87
CA SER A 29 -20.09 3.14 -9.17
C SER A 29 -21.03 1.94 -9.26
N THR A 30 -20.97 1.00 -8.31
CA THR A 30 -21.76 -0.25 -8.36
C THR A 30 -23.06 -0.18 -7.54
N THR A 31 -24.11 -0.80 -8.06
CA THR A 31 -25.35 -1.09 -7.32
C THR A 31 -25.38 -2.51 -6.73
N ASP A 32 -24.43 -3.37 -7.12
CA ASP A 32 -24.33 -4.74 -6.62
C ASP A 32 -23.68 -4.73 -5.22
N PRO A 33 -24.37 -5.23 -4.18
CA PRO A 33 -23.85 -5.27 -2.82
C PRO A 33 -22.60 -6.15 -2.67
N VAL A 34 -22.47 -7.23 -3.45
CA VAL A 34 -21.31 -8.14 -3.40
C VAL A 34 -20.07 -7.44 -3.96
N ILE A 35 -20.22 -6.72 -5.07
CA ILE A 35 -19.13 -5.92 -5.64
C ILE A 35 -18.72 -4.80 -4.68
N ARG A 36 -19.69 -4.19 -3.98
CA ARG A 36 -19.44 -3.15 -3.00
C ARG A 36 -18.60 -3.66 -1.82
N GLU A 37 -18.99 -4.79 -1.23
CA GLU A 37 -18.27 -5.42 -0.13
C GLU A 37 -16.85 -5.86 -0.56
N LEU A 38 -16.72 -6.46 -1.75
CA LEU A 38 -15.43 -6.82 -2.30
C LEU A 38 -14.52 -5.59 -2.49
N ALA A 39 -15.07 -4.50 -3.02
CA ALA A 39 -14.33 -3.25 -3.20
C ALA A 39 -13.86 -2.66 -1.86
N GLU A 40 -14.68 -2.76 -0.80
CA GLU A 40 -14.26 -2.35 0.55
C GLU A 40 -13.14 -3.22 1.11
N ALA A 41 -13.20 -4.54 0.93
CA ALA A 41 -12.15 -5.46 1.34
C ALA A 41 -10.82 -5.17 0.60
N VAL A 42 -10.87 -4.95 -0.72
CA VAL A 42 -9.69 -4.59 -1.52
C VAL A 42 -9.10 -3.24 -1.08
N ARG A 43 -9.96 -2.24 -0.82
CA ARG A 43 -9.53 -0.94 -0.29
C ARG A 43 -8.81 -1.11 1.05
N PHE A 44 -9.37 -1.90 1.96
CA PHE A 44 -8.80 -2.16 3.28
C PHE A 44 -7.41 -2.82 3.18
N LEU A 45 -7.30 -3.89 2.40
CA LEU A 45 -6.02 -4.61 2.19
C LEU A 45 -4.97 -3.72 1.52
N SER A 46 -5.36 -3.00 0.47
CA SER A 46 -4.44 -2.12 -0.28
C SER A 46 -3.95 -0.96 0.59
N PHE A 47 -4.82 -0.37 1.41
CA PHE A 47 -4.43 0.69 2.33
C PHE A 47 -3.52 0.15 3.45
N GLY A 48 -3.83 -1.01 4.03
CA GLY A 48 -2.98 -1.67 5.02
C GLY A 48 -1.58 -1.97 4.47
N ALA A 49 -1.49 -2.49 3.24
CA ALA A 49 -0.21 -2.75 2.57
C ALA A 49 0.63 -1.48 2.36
N GLN A 50 0.01 -0.33 2.08
CA GLN A 50 0.72 0.96 2.01
C GLN A 50 1.35 1.34 3.35
N GLN A 51 0.60 1.21 4.46
CA GLN A 51 1.10 1.55 5.79
C GLN A 51 2.27 0.65 6.20
N ILE A 52 2.18 -0.65 5.92
CA ILE A 52 3.27 -1.61 6.15
C ILE A 52 4.49 -1.24 5.30
N GLY A 53 4.28 -0.95 4.00
CA GLY A 53 5.35 -0.55 3.10
C GLY A 53 6.06 0.73 3.55
N LEU A 54 5.31 1.74 4.03
CA LEU A 54 5.86 2.97 4.58
C LEU A 54 6.73 2.69 5.81
N GLY A 55 6.24 1.85 6.74
CA GLY A 55 7.02 1.43 7.92
C GLY A 55 8.35 0.77 7.54
N ILE A 56 8.32 -0.17 6.58
CA ILE A 56 9.54 -0.86 6.09
C ILE A 56 10.47 0.09 5.33
N ALA A 57 9.94 1.03 4.55
CA ALA A 57 10.73 2.01 3.82
C ALA A 57 11.41 3.03 4.76
N ASP A 58 10.81 3.30 5.92
CA ASP A 58 11.35 4.20 6.95
C ASP A 58 12.30 3.48 7.93
N GLU A 59 12.22 2.16 8.07
CA GLU A 59 13.11 1.30 8.88
C GLU A 59 14.57 1.19 8.36
N GLY A 60 14.99 2.04 7.43
CA GLY A 60 16.40 2.22 7.04
C GLY A 60 17.15 3.31 7.82
N ARG A 61 16.53 3.94 8.83
CA ARG A 61 17.07 5.12 9.53
C ARG A 61 17.60 4.86 10.96
N VAL A 62 17.64 3.61 11.43
CA VAL A 62 17.99 3.26 12.82
C VAL A 62 19.19 2.30 12.92
N ASP A 63 20.19 2.44 12.03
CA ASP A 63 21.54 1.93 12.28
C ASP A 63 22.58 3.05 12.50
N ASP A 64 22.17 4.33 12.42
CA ASP A 64 23.00 5.51 12.72
C ASP A 64 22.70 6.08 14.12
N LEU A 65 22.50 5.22 15.13
CA LEU A 65 22.67 5.67 16.51
C LEU A 65 24.18 5.62 16.80
N PRO A 66 24.87 6.76 16.98
CA PRO A 66 26.27 6.74 17.38
C PRO A 66 26.36 6.02 18.72
N PHE A 67 27.07 4.89 18.74
CA PHE A 67 27.48 4.24 19.98
C PHE A 67 28.19 5.30 20.83
N THR A 68 27.63 5.56 22.00
CA THR A 68 28.24 6.35 23.08
C THR A 68 29.26 5.50 23.81
#